data_AF-A0AAD1RKI1-F1
#
_entry.id   AF-A0AAD1RKI1-F1
#
_cell.length_a   1.000
_cell.length_b   1.000
_cell.length_c   1.000
_cell.angle_alpha   90.00
_cell.angle_beta   90.00
_cell.angle_gamma   90.00
#
_symmetry.space_group_name_H-M   'P 1'
#
loop_
_entity.id
_entity.type
_entity.pdbx_description
1 polymer ?
#
loop_
_entity_poly.entity_id
_entity_poly.type
_entity_poly.pdbx_seq_one_letter_code
_entity_poly.pdbx_strand_id
1 'polypeptide(L)'
;MDDYLAGPQGLSDAIDTSIPASPGSSIAGSSRGTSEPAALSQISLDIAAISSSMLTRRDKSEMVAELRAVIREEIAAVRADLTSLEHRVDALDTECLQNSHRQQAAELATTRQGTLLLDLRRQVEDLDNRGRRNNIRIRGLPEAEGELPHELLTGLFSHLLGEAAPEDFGIERAHRALRAPRRDGLPRDLICALASFPLKEELMKAALPPRSSLYGCPGGPVS
;
A
#
# COMPACT_ATOMS: atom_id res chain seq x y z
N MET A 1 -27.80 -13.26 4.72
CA MET A 1 -26.99 -12.24 5.41
C MET A 1 -27.59 -10.87 5.19
N ASP A 2 -28.57 -10.39 5.94
CA ASP A 2 -29.67 -10.97 6.71
C ASP A 2 -30.60 -9.77 6.99
N ASP A 3 -31.89 -10.03 6.93
CA ASP A 3 -32.97 -9.10 7.30
C ASP A 3 -32.78 -8.60 8.74
N TYR A 4 -32.88 -7.28 8.97
CA TYR A 4 -33.05 -6.73 10.32
C TYR A 4 -33.95 -5.48 10.30
N LEU A 5 -35.26 -5.71 10.40
CA LEU A 5 -36.24 -4.75 10.93
C LEU A 5 -37.10 -5.50 11.95
N ALA A 6 -36.68 -5.43 13.21
CA ALA A 6 -37.48 -5.85 14.36
C ALA A 6 -37.41 -4.73 15.41
N GLY A 7 -38.56 -4.12 15.70
CA GLY A 7 -38.70 -3.27 16.88
C GLY A 7 -38.79 -4.10 18.17
N PRO A 8 -38.75 -3.44 19.33
CA PRO A 8 -39.54 -3.95 20.44
C PRO A 8 -40.37 -2.88 21.16
N GLN A 9 -41.46 -3.37 21.73
CA GLN A 9 -42.40 -2.68 22.59
C GLN A 9 -41.89 -2.54 24.03
N GLY A 10 -42.40 -1.49 24.69
CA GLY A 10 -42.78 -1.30 26.09
C GLY A 10 -42.19 -2.15 27.23
N LEU A 11 -41.84 -1.43 28.32
CA LEU A 11 -41.82 -1.83 29.75
C LEU A 11 -41.64 -0.51 30.53
N SER A 12 -42.70 0.13 31.07
CA SER A 12 -43.27 -0.03 32.40
C SER A 12 -42.26 -0.04 33.55
N ASP A 13 -42.29 0.98 34.40
CA ASP A 13 -41.94 0.86 35.81
C ASP A 13 -42.98 1.58 36.68
N ALA A 14 -43.37 0.87 37.73
CA ALA A 14 -44.41 1.16 38.69
C ALA A 14 -43.82 1.68 40.02
N ILE A 15 -44.71 2.04 40.95
CA ILE A 15 -44.66 1.89 42.44
C ILE A 15 -45.58 3.00 43.00
N ASP A 16 -46.80 2.72 43.47
CA ASP A 16 -47.24 1.92 44.64
C ASP A 16 -47.28 2.71 45.95
N THR A 17 -48.48 2.87 46.53
CA THR A 17 -48.69 2.67 47.98
C THR A 17 -50.18 2.46 48.33
N SER A 18 -50.53 1.19 48.57
CA SER A 18 -51.28 0.65 49.74
C SER A 18 -52.70 1.15 50.17
N ILE A 19 -53.74 0.40 49.78
CA ILE A 19 -54.81 -0.39 50.53
C ILE A 19 -54.93 -0.12 52.07
N PRO A 20 -56.10 -0.23 52.81
CA PRO A 20 -57.17 -1.24 52.61
C PRO A 20 -58.63 -1.04 53.13
N ALA A 21 -59.47 -2.02 52.72
CA ALA A 21 -60.59 -2.69 53.42
C ALA A 21 -61.98 -2.04 53.61
N SER A 22 -62.98 -2.67 52.97
CA SER A 22 -64.39 -2.84 53.41
C SER A 22 -64.45 -3.85 54.59
N PRO A 23 -65.46 -3.89 55.51
CA PRO A 23 -66.90 -3.97 55.15
C PRO A 23 -67.96 -3.41 56.15
N GLY A 24 -69.17 -3.18 55.65
CA GLY A 24 -70.41 -3.64 56.29
C GLY A 24 -71.32 -2.62 57.03
N SER A 25 -72.61 -2.68 56.68
CA SER A 25 -73.82 -2.33 57.48
C SER A 25 -74.01 -0.84 57.85
N SER A 26 -75.19 -0.22 57.91
CA SER A 26 -76.56 -0.69 58.00
C SER A 26 -77.50 0.53 57.81
N ILE A 27 -78.69 0.27 57.28
CA ILE A 27 -80.00 0.77 57.78
C ILE A 27 -80.41 2.24 57.55
N ALA A 28 -81.58 2.31 56.91
CA ALA A 28 -82.70 3.23 57.05
C ALA A 28 -82.52 4.72 56.75
N GLY A 29 -83.29 5.14 55.76
CA GLY A 29 -84.59 5.70 56.10
C GLY A 29 -84.70 7.19 55.90
N SER A 30 -85.63 7.55 55.00
CA SER A 30 -86.28 8.85 54.88
C SER A 30 -85.37 10.02 54.51
N SER A 31 -85.77 10.98 53.70
CA SER A 31 -86.96 11.22 52.89
C SER A 31 -86.70 12.59 52.27
N ARG A 32 -87.26 12.83 51.08
CA ARG A 32 -87.58 14.17 50.55
C ARG A 32 -86.42 15.12 50.23
N GLY A 33 -86.24 15.30 48.93
CA GLY A 33 -86.46 16.60 48.32
C GLY A 33 -85.22 17.47 48.10
N THR A 34 -85.14 18.01 46.88
CA THR A 34 -84.38 19.20 46.45
C THR A 34 -82.88 19.05 46.20
N SER A 35 -82.46 18.73 44.95
CA SER A 35 -81.10 19.03 44.47
C SER A 35 -80.94 19.09 42.94
N GLU A 36 -81.97 19.46 42.17
CA GLU A 36 -81.82 19.72 40.73
C GLU A 36 -80.89 20.91 40.36
N PRO A 37 -80.71 21.99 41.15
CA PRO A 37 -79.83 23.10 40.72
C PRO A 37 -78.33 22.84 40.94
N ALA A 38 -77.94 21.93 41.84
CA ALA A 38 -76.54 21.66 42.15
C ALA A 38 -75.87 20.73 41.12
N ALA A 39 -76.60 19.71 40.64
CA ALA A 39 -76.11 18.81 39.61
C ALA A 39 -75.94 19.52 38.25
N LEU A 40 -76.86 20.42 37.89
CA LEU A 40 -76.76 21.25 36.68
C LEU A 40 -75.61 22.26 36.76
N SER A 41 -75.35 22.83 37.95
CA SER A 41 -74.18 23.68 38.20
C SER A 41 -72.87 22.90 38.04
N GLN A 42 -72.81 21.66 38.55
CA GLN A 42 -71.62 20.82 38.43
C GLN A 42 -71.37 20.41 36.98
N ILE A 43 -72.40 20.01 36.24
CA ILE A 43 -72.32 19.70 34.80
C ILE A 43 -71.88 20.93 34.00
N SER A 44 -72.37 22.14 34.32
CA SER A 44 -71.93 23.38 33.67
C SER A 44 -70.45 23.70 33.94
N LEU A 45 -69.97 23.43 35.16
CA LEU A 45 -68.56 23.58 35.52
C LEU A 45 -67.70 22.54 34.81
N ASP A 46 -68.16 21.29 34.74
CA ASP A 46 -67.46 20.21 34.06
C ASP A 46 -67.42 20.44 32.54
N ILE A 47 -68.50 20.96 31.93
CA ILE A 47 -68.53 21.37 30.51
C ILE A 47 -67.57 22.55 30.26
N ALA A 48 -67.47 23.51 31.18
CA ALA A 48 -66.52 24.61 31.07
C ALA A 48 -65.07 24.13 31.26
N ALA A 49 -64.83 23.17 32.15
CA ALA A 49 -63.54 22.51 32.36
C ALA A 49 -63.12 21.68 31.14
N ILE A 50 -64.05 20.92 30.53
CA ILE A 50 -63.81 20.17 29.30
C ILE A 50 -63.61 21.12 28.10
N SER A 51 -64.37 22.22 28.02
CA SER A 51 -64.22 23.22 26.95
C SER A 51 -62.91 24.00 27.06
N SER A 52 -62.38 24.18 28.27
CA SER A 52 -61.05 24.75 28.51
C SER A 52 -59.92 23.73 28.35
N SER A 53 -60.17 22.43 28.58
CA SER A 53 -59.21 21.36 28.28
C SER A 53 -59.16 20.99 26.80
N MET A 54 -60.18 21.34 26.02
CA MET A 54 -60.20 21.16 24.57
C MET A 54 -59.34 22.23 23.93
N LEU A 55 -58.26 21.83 23.23
CA LEU A 55 -57.53 22.74 22.35
C LEU A 55 -58.54 23.42 21.42
N THR A 56 -58.66 24.73 21.55
CA THR A 56 -59.56 25.51 20.74
C THR A 56 -59.06 25.48 19.30
N ARG A 57 -59.94 25.79 18.35
CA ARG A 57 -59.56 25.88 16.93
C ARG A 57 -58.40 26.88 16.71
N ARG A 58 -58.24 27.85 17.62
CA ARG A 58 -57.15 28.83 17.61
C ARG A 58 -55.82 28.20 17.99
N ASP A 59 -55.77 27.45 19.10
CA ASP A 59 -54.53 26.82 19.58
C ASP A 59 -53.95 25.82 18.56
N LYS A 60 -54.81 25.04 17.90
CA LYS A 60 -54.38 24.16 16.80
C LYS A 60 -53.85 24.95 15.60
N SER A 61 -54.46 26.08 15.28
CA SER A 61 -54.01 26.95 14.19
C SER A 61 -52.67 27.61 14.49
N GLU A 62 -52.44 27.99 15.75
CA GLU A 62 -51.18 28.58 16.22
C GLU A 62 -50.06 27.55 16.21
N MET A 63 -50.30 26.34 16.73
CA MET A 63 -49.34 25.24 16.67
C MET A 63 -48.97 24.88 15.23
N VAL A 64 -49.93 24.87 14.30
CA VAL A 64 -49.66 24.66 12.87
C VAL A 64 -48.84 25.81 12.27
N ALA A 65 -49.07 27.05 12.70
CA ALA A 65 -48.29 28.20 12.23
C ALA A 65 -46.84 28.15 12.72
N GLU A 66 -46.63 27.76 13.98
CA GLU A 66 -45.31 27.57 14.59
C GLU A 66 -44.54 26.43 13.92
N LEU A 67 -45.16 25.25 13.75
CA LEU A 67 -44.56 24.14 13.01
C LEU A 67 -44.18 24.52 11.57
N ARG A 68 -45.03 25.30 10.89
CA ARG A 68 -44.71 25.82 9.55
C ARG A 68 -43.53 26.79 9.57
N ALA A 69 -43.36 27.58 10.63
CA ALA A 69 -42.22 28.48 10.77
C ALA A 69 -40.92 27.69 10.95
N VAL A 70 -40.90 26.73 11.88
CA VAL A 70 -39.75 25.84 12.12
C VAL A 70 -39.37 25.09 10.84
N ILE A 71 -40.34 24.49 10.13
CA ILE A 71 -40.06 23.77 8.88
C ILE A 71 -39.43 24.70 7.83
N ARG A 72 -39.87 25.96 7.72
CA ARG A 72 -39.26 26.91 6.76
C ARG A 72 -37.83 27.27 7.15
N GLU A 73 -37.57 27.43 8.44
CA GLU A 73 -36.23 27.71 8.96
C GLU A 73 -35.29 26.54 8.69
N GLU A 74 -35.71 25.31 9.02
CA GLU A 74 -34.94 24.10 8.74
C GLU A 74 -34.71 23.91 7.24
N ILE A 75 -35.71 24.16 6.39
CA ILE A 75 -35.53 24.12 4.92
C ILE A 75 -34.52 25.18 4.46
N ALA A 76 -34.52 26.37 5.06
CA ALA A 76 -33.55 27.41 4.73
C ALA A 76 -32.13 27.01 5.16
N ALA A 77 -31.98 26.42 6.35
CA ALA A 77 -30.72 25.90 6.84
C ALA A 77 -30.17 24.78 5.94
N VAL A 78 -31.00 23.78 5.62
CA VAL A 78 -30.61 22.68 4.71
C VAL A 78 -30.22 23.20 3.33
N ARG A 79 -30.91 24.22 2.80
CA ARG A 79 -30.53 24.85 1.53
C ARG A 79 -29.16 25.54 1.62
N ALA A 80 -28.89 26.24 2.71
CA ALA A 80 -27.58 26.86 2.93
C ALA A 80 -26.47 25.80 3.00
N ASP A 81 -26.69 24.71 3.74
CA ASP A 81 -25.76 23.59 3.82
C ASP A 81 -25.54 22.92 2.46
N LEU A 82 -26.59 22.77 1.66
CA LEU A 82 -26.49 22.23 0.31
C LEU A 82 -25.60 23.12 -0.58
N THR A 83 -25.81 24.43 -0.58
CA THR A 83 -24.95 25.35 -1.36
C THR A 83 -23.51 25.33 -0.88
N SER A 84 -23.27 25.20 0.43
CA SER A 84 -21.93 25.04 0.97
C SER A 84 -21.28 23.74 0.49
N LEU A 85 -22.05 22.65 0.48
CA LEU A 85 -21.58 21.36 0.00
C LEU A 85 -21.27 21.39 -1.50
N GLU A 86 -22.12 22.02 -2.32
CA GLU A 86 -21.89 22.23 -3.76
C GLU A 86 -20.55 22.92 -4.01
N HIS A 87 -20.28 24.04 -3.32
CA HIS A 87 -19.01 24.75 -3.45
C HIS A 87 -17.80 23.92 -3.01
N ARG A 88 -17.95 23.10 -1.96
CA ARG A 88 -16.89 22.19 -1.51
C ARG A 88 -16.63 21.08 -2.52
N VAL A 89 -17.67 20.54 -3.14
CA VAL A 89 -17.56 19.54 -4.21
C VAL A 89 -16.85 20.14 -5.43
N ASP A 90 -17.25 21.33 -5.87
CA ASP A 90 -16.59 22.02 -6.99
C ASP A 90 -15.10 22.25 -6.72
N ALA A 91 -14.76 22.70 -5.50
CA ALA A 91 -13.37 22.89 -5.09
C ALA A 91 -12.59 21.57 -5.12
N LEU A 92 -13.15 20.49 -4.58
CA LEU A 92 -12.53 19.16 -4.58
C LEU A 92 -12.36 18.61 -6.00
N ASP A 93 -13.33 18.81 -6.89
CA ASP A 93 -13.24 18.37 -8.28
C ASP A 93 -12.12 19.11 -9.02
N THR A 94 -11.99 20.42 -8.82
CA THR A 94 -10.88 21.19 -9.42
C THR A 94 -9.52 20.72 -8.90
N GLU A 95 -9.40 20.45 -7.59
CA GLU A 95 -8.16 19.95 -7.00
C GLU A 95 -7.84 18.53 -7.49
N CYS A 96 -8.85 17.66 -7.59
CA CYS A 96 -8.70 16.31 -8.09
C CYS A 96 -8.19 16.29 -9.54
N LEU A 97 -8.74 17.15 -10.40
CA LEU A 97 -8.27 17.31 -11.78
C LEU A 97 -6.81 17.81 -11.82
N GLN A 98 -6.44 18.80 -11.02
CA GLN A 98 -5.07 19.30 -10.95
C GLN A 98 -4.09 18.22 -10.46
N ASN A 99 -4.47 17.47 -9.43
CA ASN A 99 -3.66 16.38 -8.89
C ASN A 99 -3.51 15.24 -9.91
N SER A 100 -4.57 14.89 -10.63
CA SER A 100 -4.53 13.92 -11.72
C SER A 100 -3.55 14.33 -12.82
N HIS A 101 -3.58 15.60 -13.25
CA HIS A 101 -2.61 16.12 -14.23
C HIS A 101 -1.17 16.09 -13.72
N ARG A 102 -0.93 16.47 -12.45
CA ARG A 102 0.40 16.41 -11.84
C ARG A 102 0.92 14.97 -11.73
N GLN A 103 0.04 14.05 -11.34
CA GLN A 103 0.36 12.63 -11.26
C GLN A 103 0.74 12.07 -12.63
N GLN A 104 -0.06 12.34 -13.67
CA GLN A 104 0.23 11.91 -15.04
C GLN A 104 1.59 12.46 -15.53
N ALA A 105 1.88 13.74 -15.27
CA ALA A 105 3.16 14.34 -15.63
C ALA A 105 4.34 13.67 -14.89
N ALA A 106 4.17 13.36 -13.61
CA ALA A 106 5.18 12.66 -12.81
C ALA A 106 5.41 11.22 -13.29
N GLU A 107 4.36 10.50 -13.66
CA GLU A 107 4.45 9.15 -14.22
C GLU A 107 5.21 9.14 -15.57
N LEU A 108 4.92 10.09 -16.45
CA LEU A 108 5.65 10.27 -17.72
C LEU A 108 7.13 10.62 -17.48
N ALA A 109 7.43 11.47 -16.51
CA ALA A 109 8.80 11.79 -16.15
C ALA A 109 9.55 10.57 -15.61
N THR A 110 8.91 9.79 -14.73
CA THR A 110 9.48 8.60 -14.11
C THR A 110 9.75 7.50 -15.14
N THR A 111 8.81 7.25 -16.04
CA THR A 111 9.00 6.28 -17.14
C THR A 111 10.14 6.68 -18.05
N ARG A 112 10.23 7.96 -18.43
CA ARG A 112 11.36 8.49 -19.23
C ARG A 112 12.70 8.37 -18.50
N GLN A 113 12.74 8.63 -17.19
CA GLN A 113 13.95 8.43 -16.41
C GLN A 113 14.34 6.95 -16.36
N GLY A 114 13.37 6.05 -16.21
CA GLY A 114 13.59 4.60 -16.25
C GLY A 114 14.21 4.13 -17.57
N THR A 115 13.75 4.63 -18.71
CA THR A 115 14.35 4.29 -20.02
C THR A 115 15.77 4.82 -20.15
N LEU A 116 16.03 6.07 -19.73
CA LEU A 116 17.37 6.65 -19.76
C LEU A 116 18.36 5.88 -18.86
N LEU A 117 17.93 5.43 -17.69
CA LEU A 117 18.76 4.62 -16.80
C LEU A 117 19.10 3.26 -17.43
N LEU A 118 18.14 2.63 -18.12
CA LEU A 118 18.39 1.37 -18.83
C LEU A 118 19.39 1.57 -19.98
N ASP A 119 19.26 2.65 -20.75
CA ASP A 119 20.17 2.96 -21.85
C ASP A 119 21.57 3.29 -21.34
N LEU A 120 21.68 4.09 -20.28
CA LEU A 120 22.96 4.39 -19.64
C LEU A 120 23.62 3.13 -19.09
N ARG A 121 22.85 2.24 -18.45
CA ARG A 121 23.35 0.96 -17.97
C ARG A 121 23.91 0.11 -19.11
N ARG A 122 23.21 0.04 -20.25
CA ARG A 122 23.68 -0.68 -21.44
C ARG A 122 24.97 -0.08 -21.99
N GLN A 123 25.07 1.25 -22.03
CA GLN A 123 26.29 1.94 -22.47
C GLN A 123 27.46 1.67 -21.52
N VAL A 124 27.25 1.73 -20.21
CA VAL A 124 28.27 1.39 -19.21
C VAL A 124 28.70 -0.06 -19.35
N GLU A 125 27.77 -0.99 -19.53
CA GLU A 125 28.07 -2.40 -19.75
C GLU A 125 28.87 -2.63 -21.05
N ASP A 126 28.52 -1.97 -22.15
CA ASP A 126 29.27 -2.04 -23.40
C ASP A 126 30.69 -1.47 -23.24
N LEU A 127 30.85 -0.33 -22.57
CA LEU A 127 32.15 0.27 -22.29
C LEU A 127 33.01 -0.64 -21.39
N ASP A 128 32.42 -1.20 -20.33
CA ASP A 128 33.09 -2.16 -19.45
C ASP A 128 33.51 -3.41 -20.22
N ASN A 129 32.65 -3.94 -21.08
CA ASN A 129 32.93 -5.13 -21.89
C ASN A 129 34.05 -4.85 -22.89
N ARG A 130 34.04 -3.70 -23.55
CA ARG A 130 35.13 -3.26 -24.45
C ARG A 130 36.43 -3.05 -23.69
N GLY A 131 36.38 -2.43 -22.51
CA GLY A 131 37.56 -2.21 -21.65
C GLY A 131 38.13 -3.51 -21.07
N ARG A 132 37.30 -4.53 -20.81
CA ARG A 132 37.74 -5.85 -20.34
C ARG A 132 38.08 -6.83 -21.45
N ARG A 133 37.80 -6.50 -22.72
CA ARG A 133 37.95 -7.41 -23.86
C ARG A 133 39.37 -7.96 -24.01
N ASN A 134 40.35 -7.12 -23.70
CA ASN A 134 41.78 -7.44 -23.76
C ASN A 134 42.34 -7.99 -22.44
N ASN A 135 41.50 -8.09 -21.40
CA ASN A 135 41.94 -8.59 -20.11
C ASN A 135 41.84 -10.11 -20.07
N ILE A 136 42.89 -10.77 -19.58
CA ILE A 136 42.91 -12.20 -19.27
C ILE A 136 42.96 -12.36 -17.75
N ARG A 137 42.20 -13.34 -17.24
CA ARG A 137 42.19 -13.69 -15.82
C ARG A 137 42.58 -15.15 -15.64
N ILE A 138 43.71 -15.38 -15.00
CA ILE A 138 44.28 -16.71 -14.75
C ILE A 138 44.01 -17.09 -13.29
N ARG A 139 43.53 -18.31 -13.07
CA ARG A 139 43.17 -18.83 -11.74
C ARG A 139 44.06 -20.00 -11.36
N GLY A 140 44.28 -20.21 -10.07
CA GLY A 140 44.98 -21.39 -9.54
C GLY A 140 46.51 -21.31 -9.59
N LEU A 141 47.08 -20.16 -9.92
CA LEU A 141 48.53 -19.94 -9.85
C LEU A 141 48.97 -19.74 -8.40
N PRO A 142 49.96 -20.50 -7.89
CA PRO A 142 50.46 -20.33 -6.52
C PRO A 142 50.98 -18.90 -6.30
N GLU A 143 50.87 -18.41 -5.08
CA GLU A 143 51.39 -17.09 -4.68
C GLU A 143 52.79 -17.27 -4.10
N ALA A 144 53.75 -16.49 -4.60
CA ALA A 144 55.08 -16.38 -4.03
C ALA A 144 55.31 -14.96 -3.49
N GLU A 145 56.03 -14.84 -2.38
CA GLU A 145 56.46 -13.53 -1.88
C GLU A 145 57.49 -12.93 -2.86
N GLY A 146 57.27 -11.67 -3.28
CA GLY A 146 58.13 -11.00 -4.26
C GLY A 146 57.91 -11.44 -5.71
N GLU A 147 56.81 -12.15 -6.01
CA GLU A 147 56.45 -12.51 -7.39
C GLU A 147 56.39 -11.26 -8.29
N LEU A 148 56.99 -11.37 -9.48
CA LEU A 148 56.86 -10.40 -10.56
C LEU A 148 55.78 -10.92 -11.54
N PRO A 149 54.54 -10.39 -11.49
CA PRO A 149 53.44 -10.90 -12.31
C PRO A 149 53.72 -10.91 -13.80
N HIS A 150 54.52 -9.94 -14.26
CA HIS A 150 54.88 -9.81 -15.66
C HIS A 150 55.76 -10.98 -16.14
N GLU A 151 56.82 -11.32 -15.40
CA GLU A 151 57.72 -12.43 -15.74
C GLU A 151 57.01 -13.77 -15.69
N LEU A 152 56.17 -13.99 -14.68
CA LEU A 152 55.39 -15.22 -14.55
C LEU A 152 54.41 -15.40 -15.71
N LEU A 153 53.76 -14.32 -16.15
CA LEU A 153 52.86 -14.35 -17.32
C LEU A 153 53.61 -14.61 -18.62
N THR A 154 54.74 -13.95 -18.84
CA THR A 154 55.58 -14.17 -20.03
C THR A 154 56.02 -15.63 -20.10
N GLY A 155 56.49 -16.21 -19.00
CA GLY A 155 56.87 -17.63 -18.94
C GLY A 155 55.69 -18.57 -19.22
N LEU A 156 54.52 -18.29 -18.64
CA LEU A 156 53.30 -19.07 -18.90
C LEU A 156 52.85 -19.00 -20.36
N PHE A 157 52.86 -17.81 -20.95
CA PHE A 157 52.42 -17.60 -22.33
C PHE A 157 53.41 -18.21 -23.33
N SER A 158 54.71 -18.10 -23.10
CA SER A 158 55.72 -18.81 -23.90
C SER A 158 55.54 -20.32 -23.81
N HIS A 159 55.22 -20.87 -22.63
CA HIS A 159 54.94 -22.29 -22.49
C HIS A 159 53.67 -22.75 -23.22
N LEU A 160 52.63 -21.91 -23.23
CA LEU A 160 51.36 -22.20 -23.91
C LEU A 160 51.47 -22.14 -25.45
N LEU A 161 52.22 -21.18 -25.99
CA LEU A 161 52.37 -20.99 -27.44
C LEU A 161 53.54 -21.77 -28.04
N GLY A 162 54.53 -22.18 -27.23
CA GLY A 162 55.70 -22.92 -27.69
C GLY A 162 56.46 -22.16 -28.78
N GLU A 163 56.71 -22.82 -29.91
CA GLU A 163 57.42 -22.21 -31.05
C GLU A 163 56.66 -21.06 -31.73
N ALA A 164 55.35 -20.93 -31.49
CA ALA A 164 54.53 -19.82 -32.01
C ALA A 164 54.54 -18.59 -31.09
N ALA A 165 55.34 -18.59 -30.02
CA ALA A 165 55.41 -17.47 -29.09
C ALA A 165 56.10 -16.24 -29.73
N PRO A 166 55.48 -15.04 -29.66
CA PRO A 166 56.14 -13.80 -30.04
C PRO A 166 57.28 -13.44 -29.06
N GLU A 167 58.21 -12.60 -29.52
CA GLU A 167 59.30 -12.08 -28.67
C GLU A 167 58.77 -11.20 -27.52
N ASP A 168 57.69 -10.46 -27.76
CA ASP A 168 56.99 -9.64 -26.76
C ASP A 168 55.47 -9.88 -26.84
N PHE A 169 54.87 -10.11 -25.67
CA PHE A 169 53.42 -10.30 -25.53
C PHE A 169 52.65 -8.97 -25.40
N GLY A 170 53.35 -7.83 -25.25
CA GLY A 170 52.71 -6.52 -25.13
C GLY A 170 51.78 -6.43 -23.92
N ILE A 171 52.22 -6.96 -22.76
CA ILE A 171 51.46 -6.91 -21.51
C ILE A 171 51.56 -5.50 -20.93
N GLU A 172 50.49 -4.71 -21.03
CA GLU A 172 50.45 -3.34 -20.52
C GLU A 172 50.37 -3.29 -19.00
N ARG A 173 49.60 -4.21 -18.41
CA ARG A 173 49.35 -4.26 -16.96
C ARG A 173 49.27 -5.71 -16.51
N ALA A 174 49.93 -6.04 -15.41
CA ALA A 174 49.85 -7.35 -14.77
C ALA A 174 49.81 -7.18 -13.25
N HIS A 175 48.81 -7.76 -12.59
CA HIS A 175 48.67 -7.69 -11.14
C HIS A 175 47.79 -8.83 -10.60
N ARG A 176 47.99 -9.18 -9.33
CA ARG A 176 47.08 -10.04 -8.59
C ARG A 176 45.81 -9.25 -8.23
N ALA A 177 44.65 -9.90 -8.26
CA ALA A 177 43.40 -9.26 -7.92
C ALA A 177 43.42 -8.72 -6.48
N LEU A 178 42.94 -7.48 -6.29
CA LEU A 178 42.81 -6.78 -5.00
C LEU A 178 41.65 -7.34 -4.14
N ARG A 179 41.60 -8.66 -3.96
CA ARG A 179 40.64 -9.33 -3.07
C ARG A 179 41.42 -10.04 -1.97
N ALA A 180 40.82 -10.14 -0.77
CA ALA A 180 41.31 -11.06 0.25
C ALA A 180 41.48 -12.47 -0.36
N PRO A 181 42.44 -13.27 0.13
CA PRO A 181 42.56 -14.67 -0.26
C PRO A 181 41.17 -15.31 -0.26
N ARG A 182 40.88 -16.15 -1.26
CA ARG A 182 39.56 -16.79 -1.35
C ARG A 182 39.29 -17.49 -0.01
N ARG A 183 38.03 -17.48 0.45
CA ARG A 183 37.61 -18.03 1.75
C ARG A 183 38.15 -19.44 2.03
N ASP A 184 38.47 -20.18 0.96
CA ASP A 184 38.92 -21.56 0.99
C ASP A 184 40.45 -21.72 0.89
N GLY A 185 41.23 -20.65 1.09
CA GLY A 185 42.70 -20.66 1.01
C GLY A 185 43.27 -20.72 -0.41
N LEU A 186 42.43 -20.55 -1.45
CA LEU A 186 42.90 -20.53 -2.84
C LEU A 186 43.70 -19.25 -3.13
N PRO A 187 44.73 -19.34 -3.98
CA PRO A 187 45.52 -18.19 -4.40
C PRO A 187 44.65 -17.18 -5.17
N ARG A 188 45.04 -15.90 -5.09
CA ARG A 188 44.43 -14.78 -5.80
C ARG A 188 44.67 -14.92 -7.29
N ASP A 189 43.62 -14.63 -8.05
CA ASP A 189 43.68 -14.65 -9.51
C ASP A 189 44.65 -13.59 -10.02
N LEU A 190 45.35 -13.91 -11.10
CA LEU A 190 46.22 -12.99 -11.82
C LEU A 190 45.45 -12.37 -12.98
N ILE A 191 45.47 -11.04 -13.06
CA ILE A 191 44.80 -10.28 -14.11
C ILE A 191 45.86 -9.56 -14.92
N CYS A 192 45.80 -9.74 -16.24
CA CYS A 192 46.64 -8.98 -17.17
C CYS A 192 45.81 -8.34 -18.28
N ALA A 193 46.32 -7.21 -18.79
CA ALA A 193 45.79 -6.51 -19.94
C ALA A 193 46.83 -6.59 -21.07
N LEU A 194 46.41 -7.10 -22.22
CA LEU A 194 47.23 -7.20 -23.43
C LEU A 194 46.94 -6.00 -24.35
N ALA A 195 47.98 -5.48 -25.00
CA ALA A 195 47.82 -4.42 -26.00
C ALA A 195 47.05 -4.91 -27.25
N SER A 196 47.20 -6.20 -27.60
CA SER A 196 46.67 -6.79 -28.83
C SER A 196 45.54 -7.77 -28.58
N PHE A 197 44.35 -7.48 -29.13
CA PHE A 197 43.19 -8.39 -29.07
C PHE A 197 43.40 -9.72 -29.81
N PRO A 198 43.97 -9.74 -31.04
CA PRO A 198 44.26 -11.00 -31.74
C PRO A 198 45.15 -11.95 -30.93
N LEU A 199 46.20 -11.42 -30.31
CA LEU A 199 47.12 -12.20 -29.47
C LEU A 199 46.38 -12.83 -28.28
N LYS A 200 45.47 -12.06 -27.65
CA LYS A 200 44.61 -12.57 -26.58
C LYS A 200 43.73 -13.74 -27.08
N GLU A 201 43.18 -13.68 -28.28
CA GLU A 201 42.39 -14.79 -28.82
C GLU A 201 43.22 -16.03 -29.10
N GLU A 202 44.44 -15.88 -29.63
CA GLU A 202 45.37 -16.98 -29.87
C GLU A 202 45.76 -17.68 -28.56
N LEU A 203 46.11 -16.90 -27.54
CA LEU A 203 46.37 -17.40 -26.18
C LEU A 203 45.17 -18.17 -25.62
N MET A 204 43.96 -17.62 -25.76
CA MET A 204 42.74 -18.30 -25.29
C MET A 204 42.40 -19.57 -26.08
N LYS A 205 42.72 -19.62 -27.37
CA LYS A 205 42.56 -20.82 -28.21
C LYS A 205 43.58 -21.90 -27.81
N ALA A 206 44.83 -21.53 -27.57
CA ALA A 206 45.87 -22.44 -27.10
C ALA A 206 45.57 -23.00 -25.70
N ALA A 207 44.99 -22.17 -24.82
CA ALA A 207 44.61 -22.58 -23.47
C ALA A 207 43.33 -23.44 -23.41
N LEU A 208 42.53 -23.49 -24.47
CA LEU A 208 41.32 -24.31 -24.50
C LEU A 208 41.70 -25.77 -24.81
N PRO A 209 41.36 -26.73 -23.94
CA PRO A 209 41.67 -28.12 -24.19
C PRO A 209 40.99 -28.62 -25.47
N PRO A 210 41.59 -29.58 -26.20
CA PRO A 210 41.00 -30.14 -27.41
C PRO A 210 39.62 -30.72 -27.10
N ARG A 211 38.66 -30.47 -28.01
CA ARG A 211 37.25 -30.89 -27.88
C ARG A 211 37.05 -32.39 -27.65
N SER A 212 38.05 -33.23 -27.96
CA SER A 212 38.07 -34.66 -27.68
C SER A 212 38.14 -35.01 -26.19
N SER A 213 38.71 -34.14 -25.35
CA SER A 213 38.83 -34.36 -23.90
C SER A 213 37.54 -34.09 -23.12
N LEU A 214 36.57 -33.40 -23.72
CA LEU A 214 35.27 -33.10 -23.10
C LEU A 214 34.29 -34.29 -23.18
N TYR A 215 34.61 -35.32 -23.98
CA TYR A 215 33.85 -36.57 -24.09
C TYR A 215 34.71 -37.77 -23.67
N GLY A 216 35.21 -37.76 -22.43
CA GLY A 216 35.67 -38.99 -21.80
C GLY A 216 34.46 -39.86 -21.47
N CYS A 217 34.10 -40.81 -22.35
CA CYS A 217 33.06 -41.80 -22.08
C CYS A 217 33.42 -42.61 -20.82
N PRO A 218 32.62 -42.57 -19.74
CA PRO A 218 32.80 -43.45 -18.60
C PRO A 218 32.18 -44.80 -18.95
N GLY A 219 32.97 -45.71 -19.52
CA GLY A 219 32.44 -47.01 -19.94
C GLY A 219 33.45 -47.87 -20.69
N GLY A 220 34.61 -48.14 -20.07
CA GLY A 220 35.42 -49.29 -20.46
C GLY A 220 34.87 -50.56 -19.77
N PRO A 221 34.76 -51.69 -20.47
CA PRO A 221 34.23 -52.91 -19.87
C PRO A 221 35.22 -53.43 -18.82
N VAL A 222 34.69 -53.73 -17.63
CA VAL A 222 35.41 -54.46 -16.59
C VAL A 222 35.43 -55.91 -17.06
N SER A 223 36.60 -56.37 -17.52
CA SER A 223 36.88 -57.79 -17.76
C SER A 223 37.12 -58.52 -16.44
#